data_AF-A0A9D1XBY1-F1
#
_entry.id   AF-A0A9D1XBY1-F1
#
_cell.length_a   1.000
_cell.length_b   1.000
_cell.length_c   1.000
_cell.angle_alpha   90.00
_cell.angle_beta   90.00
_cell.angle_gamma   90.00
#
_symmetry.space_group_name_H-M   'P 1'
#
loop_
_entity.id
_entity.type
_entity.pdbx_description
1 polymer ?
#
loop_
_entity_poly.entity_id
_entity_poly.type
_entity_poly.pdbx_seq_one_letter_code
_entity_poly.pdbx_strand_id
1 'polypeptide(L)' 'NRNNKNLPVANAAVKDLARQFGHQYIDVNTGLTDERGMLKKEFTIDGIHMYANGYRIVLENMKPYL' A
#
# COMPACT_ATOMS: atom_id res chain seq x y z
N ASN A 1 13.28 9.98 -2.67
CA ASN A 1 13.62 8.53 -2.57
C ASN A 1 12.43 7.72 -2.06
N ARG A 2 12.02 6.70 -2.82
CA ARG A 2 11.00 5.72 -2.43
C ARG A 2 11.62 4.72 -1.45
N ASN A 3 11.22 4.79 -0.18
CA ASN A 3 11.65 3.86 0.86
C ASN A 3 10.56 3.76 1.95
N ASN A 4 10.64 2.75 2.81
CA ASN A 4 9.61 2.48 3.82
C ASN A 4 9.51 3.53 4.93
N LYS A 5 10.52 4.41 5.10
CA LYS A 5 10.44 5.56 6.02
C LYS A 5 9.63 6.72 5.44
N ASN A 6 9.73 6.92 4.13
CA ASN A 6 9.08 8.04 3.43
C ASN A 6 7.68 7.68 2.93
N LEU A 7 7.37 6.39 2.75
CA LEU A 7 6.05 5.93 2.28
C LEU A 7 4.90 6.42 3.18
N PRO A 8 4.97 6.36 4.53
CA PRO A 8 3.91 6.88 5.37
C PRO A 8 3.66 8.39 5.18
N VAL A 9 4.73 9.17 4.98
CA VAL A 9 4.63 10.62 4.73
C VAL A 9 3.96 10.88 3.39
N ALA A 10 4.34 10.14 2.35
CA ALA A 10 3.72 10.25 1.04
C ALA A 10 2.24 9.83 1.06
N ASN A 11 1.91 8.73 1.74
CA ASN A 11 0.54 8.26 1.90
C ASN A 11 -0.34 9.27 2.64
N ALA A 12 0.19 9.92 3.70
CA ALA A 12 -0.50 10.99 4.41
C ALA A 12 -0.78 12.19 3.49
N ALA A 13 0.20 12.61 2.69
CA ALA A 13 0.02 13.71 1.73
C ALA A 13 -1.03 13.39 0.65
N VAL A 14 -1.05 12.16 0.12
CA VAL A 14 -2.07 11.72 -0.84
C VAL A 14 -3.46 11.65 -0.19
N LYS A 15 -3.54 11.21 1.07
CA LYS A 15 -4.79 11.20 1.83
C LYS A 15 -5.35 12.60 2.04
N ASP A 16 -4.49 13.55 2.38
CA ASP A 16 -4.87 14.96 2.50
C ASP A 16 -5.32 15.55 1.17
N LEU A 17 -4.62 15.23 0.09
CA LEU A 17 -5.00 15.65 -1.25
C LEU A 17 -6.37 15.09 -1.65
N ALA A 18 -6.61 13.79 -1.45
CA ALA A 18 -7.90 13.18 -1.73
C ALA A 18 -9.02 13.91 -0.98
N ARG A 19 -8.82 14.20 0.31
CA ARG A 19 -9.78 14.98 1.12
C ARG A 19 -10.03 16.38 0.54
N GLN A 20 -9.01 17.10 0.08
CA GLN A 20 -9.17 18.44 -0.51
C GLN A 20 -10.05 18.44 -1.76
N PHE A 21 -9.98 17.38 -2.56
CA PHE A 21 -10.76 17.24 -3.79
C PHE A 21 -12.08 16.48 -3.58
N GLY A 22 -12.47 16.16 -2.35
CA GLY A 22 -13.70 15.42 -2.05
C GLY A 22 -13.66 13.94 -2.48
N HIS A 23 -12.46 13.37 -2.59
CA HIS A 23 -12.24 11.97 -2.92
C HIS A 23 -11.90 11.13 -1.68
N GLN A 24 -12.16 9.83 -1.78
CA GLN A 24 -11.79 8.86 -0.77
C GLN A 24 -10.39 8.30 -1.03
N TYR A 25 -9.50 8.45 -0.05
CA TYR A 25 -8.26 7.69 -0.01
C TYR A 25 -8.53 6.26 0.46
N ILE A 26 -7.99 5.29 -0.26
CA ILE A 26 -8.13 3.86 0.06
C ILE A 26 -6.73 3.29 0.34
N ASP A 27 -6.54 2.72 1.53
CA ASP A 27 -5.31 2.01 1.86
C ASP A 27 -5.50 0.50 1.60
N VAL A 28 -4.70 -0.03 0.70
CA VAL A 28 -4.72 -1.45 0.30
C VAL A 28 -3.51 -2.23 0.81
N ASN A 29 -2.72 -1.66 1.72
CA ASN A 29 -1.51 -2.28 2.23
C ASN A 29 -1.75 -3.26 3.39
N THR A 30 -2.97 -3.32 3.94
CA THR A 30 -3.31 -4.22 5.05
C THR A 30 -2.91 -5.66 4.72
N GLY A 31 -2.04 -6.24 5.55
CA GLY A 31 -1.55 -7.62 5.40
C GLY A 31 -0.31 -7.80 4.51
N LEU A 32 0.11 -6.77 3.74
CA LEU A 32 1.29 -6.83 2.87
C LEU A 32 2.60 -6.64 3.62
N THR A 33 2.58 -5.86 4.70
CA THR A 33 3.80 -5.51 5.46
C THR A 33 4.03 -6.42 6.65
N ASP A 34 5.30 -6.63 7.00
CA ASP A 34 5.71 -7.22 8.26
C ASP A 34 5.63 -6.22 9.43
N GLU A 35 6.01 -6.67 10.62
CA GLU A 35 6.02 -5.85 11.86
C GLU A 35 6.95 -4.63 11.78
N ARG A 36 7.90 -4.63 10.83
CA ARG A 36 8.85 -3.54 10.60
C ARG A 36 8.36 -2.56 9.52
N GLY A 37 7.15 -2.77 8.99
CA GLY A 37 6.60 -1.96 7.89
C GLY A 37 7.26 -2.25 6.54
N MET A 38 7.97 -3.37 6.41
CA MET A 38 8.58 -3.79 5.15
C MET A 38 7.62 -4.71 4.39
N LEU A 39 7.62 -4.67 3.06
CA LEU A 39 6.90 -5.66 2.25
C LEU A 39 7.41 -7.07 2.62
N LYS A 40 6.50 -7.98 2.96
CA LYS A 40 6.86 -9.36 3.35
C LYS A 40 7.63 -10.04 2.23
N LYS A 41 8.70 -10.76 2.60
CA LYS A 41 9.61 -11.41 1.64
C LYS A 41 8.88 -12.40 0.73
N GLU A 42 7.87 -13.10 1.23
CA GLU A 42 7.07 -14.04 0.43
C GLU A 42 6.21 -13.39 -0.67
N PHE A 43 6.05 -12.06 -0.64
CA PHE A 43 5.24 -11.31 -1.59
C PHE A 43 6.06 -10.55 -2.60
N THR A 44 7.40 -10.58 -2.57
CA THR A 44 8.22 -9.69 -3.40
C THR A 44 9.41 -10.35 -4.09
N ILE A 45 9.69 -9.89 -5.32
CA ILE A 45 10.83 -10.33 -6.13
C ILE A 45 12.11 -9.63 -5.68
N ASP A 46 12.03 -8.30 -5.48
CA ASP A 46 13.16 -7.39 -5.31
C ASP A 46 12.98 -6.40 -4.15
N GLY A 47 11.94 -6.58 -3.32
CA GLY A 47 11.55 -5.66 -2.26
C GLY A 47 10.62 -4.52 -2.71
N ILE A 48 10.27 -4.45 -4.00
CA ILE A 48 9.41 -3.40 -4.58
C ILE A 48 8.25 -4.03 -5.35
N HIS A 49 8.54 -4.93 -6.29
CA HIS A 49 7.55 -5.60 -7.13
C HIS A 49 6.99 -6.82 -6.42
N MET A 50 5.68 -7.03 -6.57
CA MET A 50 4.98 -8.12 -5.92
C MET A 50 4.81 -9.34 -6.82
N TYR A 51 4.81 -10.53 -6.21
CA TYR A 51 4.29 -11.75 -6.84
C TYR A 51 2.76 -11.74 -6.88
N ALA A 52 2.18 -12.68 -7.63
CA ALA A 52 0.72 -12.82 -7.78
C ALA A 52 -0.03 -12.94 -6.44
N ASN A 53 0.57 -13.59 -5.43
CA ASN A 53 0.00 -13.70 -4.10
C ASN A 53 -0.09 -12.34 -3.36
N GLY A 54 0.88 -11.43 -3.56
CA GLY A 54 0.83 -10.06 -3.04
C GLY A 54 -0.23 -9.23 -3.75
N TYR A 55 -0.31 -9.30 -5.09
CA TYR A 55 -1.36 -8.63 -5.85
C TYR A 55 -2.77 -9.10 -5.51
N ARG A 56 -2.94 -10.39 -5.15
CA ARG A 56 -4.21 -10.91 -4.66
C ARG A 56 -4.66 -10.19 -3.39
N ILE A 57 -3.75 -9.92 -2.45
CA ILE A 57 -4.08 -9.17 -1.22
C ILE A 57 -4.54 -7.75 -1.55
N VAL A 58 -3.83 -7.07 -2.46
CA VAL A 58 -4.25 -5.73 -2.93
C VAL A 58 -5.66 -5.78 -3.51
N LEU A 59 -5.95 -6.75 -4.37
CA LEU A 59 -7.27 -6.91 -4.97
C LEU A 59 -8.36 -7.14 -3.91
N GLU A 60 -8.14 -8.05 -2.96
CA GLU A 60 -9.11 -8.29 -1.87
C GLU A 60 -9.36 -7.02 -1.04
N ASN A 61 -8.31 -6.24 -0.76
CA ASN A 61 -8.44 -4.97 -0.05
C ASN A 61 -9.16 -3.88 -0.86
N MET A 62 -9.11 -3.95 -2.20
CA MET A 62 -9.81 -3.02 -3.09
C MET A 62 -11.29 -3.35 -3.29
N LYS A 63 -11.66 -4.65 -3.25
CA LYS A 63 -13.03 -5.11 -3.54
C LYS A 63 -14.16 -4.36 -2.84
N PRO A 64 -14.05 -3.93 -1.56
CA PRO A 64 -15.11 -3.18 -0.90
C PRO A 64 -15.43 -1.81 -1.54
N TYR A 65 -14.61 -1.33 -2.48
CA TYR A 65 -14.71 -0.01 -3.10
C TYR A 65 -15.00 -0.06 -4.61
N LEU A 66 -15.23 -1.25 -5.17
CA LEU A 66 -15.62 -1.47 -6.58
C LEU A 66 -17.14 -1.63 -6.70
#